data_AF-A0A928WR23-F1
#
_entry.id   AF-A0A928WR23-F1
#
_cell.length_a   1.000
_cell.length_b   1.000
_cell.length_c   1.000
_cell.angle_alpha   90.00
_cell.angle_beta   90.00
_cell.angle_gamma   90.00
#
_symmetry.space_group_name_H-M   'P 1'
#
loop_
_entity.id
_entity.type
_entity.pdbx_description
1 polymer ?
#
loop_
_entity_poly.entity_id
_entity_poly.type
_entity_poly.pdbx_seq_one_letter_code
_entity_poly.pdbx_strand_id
1 'polypeptide(L)'
;MQTNNLPETKENKSRRLSSLFPSALSKLGAAIIVTGVIIFAAVELRQRGNHSHPQPSPFGDFPTLAMSGGDPYIRALMRTISASESNGNDPYVLLYSGDHTHDLGQHPDICIPIQTEVNQGDCSTAAGRYQFLTSTWQEKAFLYHPNPNYQAKQVIYSFSPEYQDQVTYQWLKDERMWSIDVLDRLRQGDTDEVLKHLSGTWTSLGFGIENNSMTPYLAEIYEQILAEELQQAQSPADHLHY
;
A
#
# COMPACT_ATOMS: atom_id res chain seq x y z
N MET A 1 -4.18 57.80 -62.33
CA MET A 1 -3.83 56.55 -63.04
C MET A 1 -4.53 55.40 -62.30
N GLN A 2 -5.23 54.42 -62.92
CA GLN A 2 -4.84 53.50 -64.02
C GLN A 2 -3.62 52.64 -63.61
N THR A 3 -3.57 51.32 -63.78
CA THR A 3 -4.39 50.32 -64.53
C THR A 3 -4.89 49.20 -63.58
N ASN A 4 -5.98 48.44 -63.83
CA ASN A 4 -6.24 47.44 -64.91
C ASN A 4 -5.13 46.35 -64.99
N ASN A 5 -5.38 45.04 -65.15
CA ASN A 5 -6.61 44.30 -65.49
C ASN A 5 -6.55 42.80 -65.04
N LEU A 6 -7.69 42.10 -65.13
CA LEU A 6 -7.81 40.62 -65.11
C LEU A 6 -7.80 40.06 -66.56
N PRO A 7 -7.49 38.77 -66.76
CA PRO A 7 -8.27 37.89 -67.66
C PRO A 7 -8.73 36.60 -66.93
N GLU A 8 -9.95 36.08 -67.08
CA GLU A 8 -10.56 35.46 -68.28
C GLU A 8 -9.81 34.20 -68.77
N THR A 9 -10.43 33.06 -69.12
CA THR A 9 -11.85 32.61 -69.21
C THR A 9 -11.95 31.14 -68.64
N LYS A 10 -12.98 30.27 -68.72
CA LYS A 10 -14.07 29.98 -69.70
C LYS A 10 -15.32 29.29 -69.11
N GLU A 11 -16.38 29.36 -69.93
CA GLU A 11 -17.52 28.46 -70.23
C GLU A 11 -17.95 27.34 -69.23
N ASN A 12 -19.22 27.09 -68.84
CA ASN A 12 -20.61 27.44 -69.27
C ASN A 12 -21.43 26.23 -69.83
N LYS A 13 -22.74 26.19 -69.49
CA LYS A 13 -23.80 25.19 -69.82
C LYS A 13 -23.64 23.83 -69.07
N SER A 14 -24.72 23.09 -68.77
CA SER A 14 -26.11 23.18 -69.25
C SER A 14 -27.20 22.85 -68.20
N ARG A 15 -28.23 23.70 -68.16
CA ARG A 15 -29.67 23.45 -67.89
C ARG A 15 -30.13 22.08 -67.32
N ARG A 16 -31.01 22.13 -66.30
CA ARG A 16 -32.48 22.02 -66.49
C ARG A 16 -33.26 22.61 -65.30
N LEU A 17 -34.51 23.04 -65.53
CA LEU A 17 -35.43 23.55 -64.51
C LEU A 17 -36.60 22.57 -64.30
N SER A 18 -37.03 22.40 -63.05
CA SER A 18 -38.41 22.12 -62.61
C SER A 18 -38.44 21.80 -61.10
N SER A 19 -39.41 22.19 -60.27
CA SER A 19 -40.48 23.20 -60.39
C SER A 19 -41.27 23.30 -59.08
N LEU A 20 -41.68 24.52 -58.67
CA LEU A 20 -42.88 24.85 -57.87
C LEU A 20 -43.03 24.29 -56.42
N PHE A 21 -43.12 25.23 -55.47
CA PHE A 21 -44.06 25.39 -54.32
C PHE A 21 -44.98 24.22 -53.87
N PRO A 22 -45.36 24.11 -52.56
CA PRO A 22 -45.64 25.26 -51.68
C PRO A 22 -45.15 25.17 -50.21
N SER A 23 -45.54 26.18 -49.43
CA SER A 23 -45.23 26.40 -48.02
C SER A 23 -46.17 25.68 -47.03
N ALA A 24 -45.60 25.24 -45.90
CA ALA A 24 -46.15 25.19 -44.53
C ALA A 24 -47.65 24.87 -44.27
N LEU A 25 -47.91 23.92 -43.36
CA LEU A 25 -48.47 24.29 -42.04
C LEU A 25 -48.27 23.21 -40.95
N SER A 26 -48.16 23.70 -39.71
CA SER A 26 -48.25 23.05 -38.38
C SER A 26 -48.80 21.62 -38.20
N LYS A 27 -48.21 20.89 -37.24
CA LYS A 27 -48.91 20.34 -36.05
C LYS A 27 -47.93 19.92 -34.93
N LEU A 28 -48.29 20.21 -33.67
CA LEU A 28 -47.67 19.58 -32.49
C LEU A 28 -48.30 18.20 -32.25
N GLY A 29 -47.54 17.23 -31.72
CA GLY A 29 -48.12 16.00 -31.15
C GLY A 29 -47.20 14.79 -31.11
N ALA A 30 -46.44 14.64 -30.01
CA ALA A 30 -45.63 13.46 -29.62
C ALA A 30 -44.47 13.06 -30.59
N ALA A 31 -43.40 12.40 -30.14
CA ALA A 31 -43.06 11.93 -28.79
C ALA A 31 -41.61 12.31 -28.43
N ILE A 32 -41.38 12.68 -27.16
CA ILE A 32 -40.03 12.97 -26.59
C ILE A 32 -39.34 11.68 -26.07
N ILE A 33 -40.05 10.55 -26.12
CA ILE A 33 -39.69 9.30 -25.42
C ILE A 33 -38.85 8.36 -26.31
N VAL A 34 -37.68 8.84 -26.75
CA VAL A 34 -36.58 7.99 -27.25
C VAL A 34 -35.24 8.48 -26.69
N THR A 35 -34.93 9.76 -26.85
CA THR A 35 -33.68 10.36 -26.38
C THR A 35 -33.52 10.24 -24.86
N GLY A 36 -34.62 10.37 -24.11
CA GLY A 36 -34.61 10.16 -22.66
C GLY A 36 -34.18 8.76 -22.25
N VAL A 37 -34.65 7.71 -22.94
CA VAL A 37 -34.27 6.32 -22.64
C VAL A 37 -32.80 6.05 -23.00
N ILE A 38 -32.31 6.61 -24.11
CA ILE A 38 -30.89 6.48 -24.50
C ILE A 38 -29.99 7.19 -23.50
N ILE A 39 -30.35 8.39 -23.03
CA ILE A 39 -29.57 9.13 -22.03
C ILE A 39 -29.63 8.43 -20.67
N PHE A 40 -30.80 7.95 -20.23
CA PHE A 40 -30.89 7.22 -18.95
C PHE A 40 -30.12 5.90 -19.01
N ALA A 41 -30.23 5.12 -20.10
CA ALA A 41 -29.42 3.92 -20.29
C ALA A 41 -27.92 4.21 -20.35
N ALA A 42 -27.50 5.34 -20.94
CA ALA A 42 -26.10 5.76 -20.92
C ALA A 42 -25.61 6.21 -19.54
N VAL A 43 -26.50 6.67 -18.66
CA VAL A 43 -26.20 6.95 -17.24
C VAL A 43 -26.15 5.63 -16.44
N GLU A 44 -27.12 4.74 -16.61
CA GLU A 44 -27.16 3.42 -15.97
C GLU A 44 -25.92 2.57 -16.33
N LEU A 45 -25.53 2.55 -17.61
CA LEU A 45 -24.32 1.88 -18.09
C LEU A 45 -23.02 2.55 -17.62
N ARG A 46 -23.08 3.79 -17.10
CA ARG A 46 -21.96 4.50 -16.46
C ARG A 46 -22.00 4.39 -14.93
N GLN A 47 -23.15 3.99 -14.36
CA GLN A 47 -23.33 3.65 -12.94
C GLN A 47 -23.16 2.15 -12.65
N ARG A 48 -23.09 1.30 -13.68
CA ARG A 48 -22.22 0.11 -13.63
C ARG A 48 -20.78 0.57 -13.52
N GLY A 49 -20.39 0.97 -12.32
CA GLY A 49 -18.99 1.23 -11.99
C GLY A 49 -18.16 -0.01 -12.30
N ASN A 50 -16.88 0.21 -12.61
CA ASN A 50 -15.91 -0.87 -12.63
C ASN A 50 -15.79 -1.42 -11.20
N HIS A 51 -16.59 -2.44 -10.89
CA HIS A 51 -16.15 -3.50 -9.99
C HIS A 51 -15.01 -4.25 -10.67
N SER A 52 -13.87 -3.58 -10.77
CA SER A 52 -12.59 -4.22 -10.96
C SER A 52 -12.47 -5.21 -9.81
N HIS A 53 -12.70 -6.49 -10.09
CA HIS A 53 -12.26 -7.53 -9.17
C HIS A 53 -10.76 -7.29 -8.98
N PRO A 54 -10.27 -7.01 -7.76
CA PRO A 54 -8.84 -6.88 -7.52
C PRO A 54 -8.16 -8.09 -8.15
N GLN A 55 -7.24 -7.85 -9.08
CA GLN A 55 -6.46 -8.96 -9.59
C GLN A 55 -5.69 -9.53 -8.40
N PRO A 56 -5.66 -10.86 -8.20
CA PRO A 56 -4.92 -11.45 -7.10
C PRO A 56 -3.50 -10.89 -7.10
N SER A 57 -3.06 -10.39 -5.94
CA SER A 57 -1.70 -9.91 -5.74
C SER A 57 -0.72 -10.95 -6.28
N PRO A 58 0.26 -10.58 -7.14
CA PRO A 58 1.26 -11.53 -7.63
C PRO A 58 2.14 -12.09 -6.50
N PHE A 59 2.12 -11.45 -5.32
CA PHE A 59 2.88 -11.83 -4.13
C PHE A 59 2.00 -12.35 -2.98
N GLY A 60 0.67 -12.44 -3.17
CA GLY A 60 -0.30 -12.80 -2.13
C GLY A 60 -0.79 -11.61 -1.28
N ASP A 61 -1.74 -11.87 -0.38
CA ASP A 61 -2.34 -10.86 0.49
C ASP A 61 -1.49 -10.65 1.75
N PHE A 62 -1.06 -9.40 2.01
CA PHE A 62 -0.24 -9.08 3.18
C PHE A 62 -1.12 -8.64 4.36
N PRO A 63 -1.00 -9.24 5.57
CA PRO A 63 -1.83 -8.87 6.72
C PRO A 63 -1.78 -7.36 7.04
N THR A 64 -2.92 -6.78 7.42
CA THR A 64 -3.00 -5.38 7.88
C THR A 64 -2.27 -5.17 9.21
N LEU A 65 -1.89 -3.93 9.50
CA LEU A 65 -1.36 -3.56 10.82
C LEU A 65 -2.46 -3.59 11.89
N ALA A 66 -2.11 -4.00 13.09
CA ALA A 66 -2.96 -3.96 14.28
C ALA A 66 -3.02 -2.54 14.87
N MET A 67 -2.00 -1.70 14.67
CA MET A 67 -2.07 -0.29 15.04
C MET A 67 -2.98 0.52 14.10
N SER A 68 -3.80 1.38 14.69
CA SER A 68 -4.59 2.38 13.98
C SER A 68 -3.77 3.62 13.63
N GLY A 69 -4.00 4.20 12.45
CA GLY A 69 -3.35 5.43 12.01
C GLY A 69 -1.84 5.27 11.76
N GLY A 70 -1.14 6.39 11.59
CA GLY A 70 0.26 6.45 11.17
C GLY A 70 0.43 7.09 9.78
N ASP A 71 1.67 7.16 9.29
CA ASP A 71 1.96 7.64 7.94
C ASP A 71 1.96 6.43 6.98
N PRO A 72 1.23 6.46 5.85
CA PRO A 72 1.07 5.31 4.97
C PRO A 72 2.40 4.78 4.39
N TYR A 73 3.42 5.65 4.23
CA TYR A 73 4.72 5.21 3.72
C TYR A 73 5.45 4.31 4.72
N ILE A 74 5.45 4.67 6.02
CA ILE A 74 6.03 3.85 7.09
C ILE A 74 5.18 2.60 7.35
N ARG A 75 3.84 2.72 7.31
CA ARG A 75 2.94 1.57 7.47
C ARG A 75 3.14 0.54 6.37
N ALA A 76 3.36 0.98 5.13
CA ALA A 76 3.70 0.10 4.02
C ALA A 76 5.04 -0.60 4.25
N LEU A 77 6.08 0.15 4.66
CA LEU A 77 7.40 -0.41 4.99
C LEU A 77 7.30 -1.48 6.10
N MET A 78 6.51 -1.24 7.14
CA MET A 78 6.25 -2.21 8.21
C MET A 78 5.60 -3.50 7.68
N ARG A 79 4.65 -3.40 6.74
CA ARG A 79 4.04 -4.58 6.11
C ARG A 79 5.03 -5.28 5.16
N THR A 80 5.93 -4.56 4.48
CA THR A 80 7.04 -5.13 3.68
C THR A 80 8.08 -5.85 4.54
N ILE A 81 8.47 -5.30 5.71
CA ILE A 81 9.37 -5.99 6.65
C ILE A 81 8.71 -7.30 7.11
N SER A 82 7.44 -7.25 7.49
CA SER A 82 6.66 -8.43 7.86
C SER A 82 6.48 -9.43 6.71
N ALA A 83 6.42 -8.98 5.46
CA ALA A 83 6.41 -9.85 4.28
C ALA A 83 7.74 -10.61 4.06
N SER A 84 8.81 -10.21 4.75
CA SER A 84 10.10 -10.88 4.73
C SER A 84 10.35 -11.69 6.01
N GLU A 85 10.14 -11.08 7.17
CA GLU A 85 10.40 -11.66 8.50
C GLU A 85 9.32 -12.66 8.96
N SER A 86 8.07 -12.49 8.51
CA SER A 86 6.91 -13.21 9.04
C SER A 86 5.89 -13.55 7.94
N ASN A 87 6.36 -14.10 6.81
CA ASN A 87 5.53 -14.35 5.65
C ASN A 87 4.56 -15.54 5.83
N GLY A 88 3.46 -15.32 6.55
CA GLY A 88 2.45 -16.33 6.85
C GLY A 88 1.23 -15.76 7.59
N ASN A 89 0.37 -16.67 8.03
CA ASN A 89 -0.77 -16.34 8.89
C ASN A 89 -0.28 -15.94 10.31
N ASP A 90 -1.11 -15.19 11.03
CA ASP A 90 -0.91 -14.83 12.45
C ASP A 90 0.52 -14.33 12.82
N PRO A 91 1.13 -13.42 12.04
CA PRO A 91 2.55 -13.07 12.14
C PRO A 91 2.99 -12.56 13.53
N TYR A 92 2.07 -11.96 14.30
CA TYR A 92 2.34 -11.44 15.63
C TYR A 92 2.65 -12.49 16.70
N VAL A 93 2.26 -13.75 16.48
CA VAL A 93 2.54 -14.87 17.41
C VAL A 93 3.64 -15.79 16.90
N LEU A 94 4.17 -15.58 15.69
CA LEU A 94 5.19 -16.40 15.06
C LEU A 94 6.50 -16.42 15.87
N LEU A 95 7.10 -17.60 16.01
CA LEU A 95 8.43 -17.82 16.58
C LEU A 95 9.41 -18.24 15.48
N TYR A 96 10.72 -18.08 15.73
CA TYR A 96 11.80 -18.45 14.79
C TYR A 96 11.69 -19.85 14.15
N SER A 97 11.09 -20.84 14.84
CA SER A 97 10.87 -22.20 14.31
C SER A 97 9.72 -22.33 13.30
N GLY A 98 8.87 -21.30 13.16
CA GLY A 98 7.55 -21.40 12.52
C GLY A 98 6.42 -21.84 13.47
N ASP A 99 6.71 -22.09 14.74
CA ASP A 99 5.69 -22.30 15.78
C ASP A 99 5.05 -20.98 16.24
N HIS A 100 4.01 -21.05 17.08
CA HIS A 100 3.28 -19.88 17.56
C HIS A 100 3.19 -19.81 19.09
N THR A 101 3.50 -18.65 19.68
CA THR A 101 3.24 -18.37 21.10
C THR A 101 1.75 -18.07 21.35
N HIS A 102 1.30 -18.31 22.58
CA HIS A 102 -0.07 -18.01 23.03
C HIS A 102 -0.11 -16.89 24.08
N ASP A 103 1.03 -16.54 24.67
CA ASP A 103 1.18 -15.42 25.58
C ASP A 103 1.97 -14.29 24.89
N LEU A 104 1.42 -13.09 24.97
CA LEU A 104 1.97 -11.81 24.47
C LEU A 104 1.95 -10.72 25.56
N GLY A 105 1.75 -11.10 26.83
CA GLY A 105 1.89 -10.19 27.98
C GLY A 105 3.30 -9.63 28.14
N GLN A 106 4.28 -10.30 27.55
CA GLN A 106 5.66 -9.87 27.33
C GLN A 106 6.25 -10.60 26.11
N HIS A 107 7.48 -10.26 25.71
CA HIS A 107 8.22 -11.02 24.70
C HIS A 107 8.48 -12.46 25.19
N PRO A 108 8.32 -13.51 24.34
CA PRO A 108 8.31 -14.89 24.81
C PRO A 108 9.66 -15.42 25.31
N ASP A 109 10.78 -14.85 24.85
CA ASP A 109 12.17 -15.20 25.28
C ASP A 109 12.51 -16.70 25.15
N ILE A 110 11.97 -17.36 24.13
CA ILE A 110 12.22 -18.77 23.85
C ILE A 110 13.48 -18.88 22.98
N CYS A 111 14.56 -19.40 23.58
CA CYS A 111 15.80 -19.75 22.89
C CYS A 111 15.58 -20.99 21.99
N ILE A 112 15.38 -20.77 20.69
CA ILE A 112 15.15 -21.80 19.67
C ILE A 112 16.45 -22.09 18.92
N PRO A 113 16.98 -23.34 18.92
CA PRO A 113 18.25 -23.67 18.28
C PRO A 113 18.25 -23.37 16.77
N ILE A 114 19.30 -22.71 16.31
CA ILE A 114 19.55 -22.44 14.90
C ILE A 114 20.03 -23.73 14.24
N GLN A 115 19.25 -24.26 13.29
CA GLN A 115 19.52 -25.55 12.64
C GLN A 115 20.37 -25.43 11.37
N THR A 116 20.54 -24.20 10.86
CA THR A 116 21.12 -23.90 9.54
C THR A 116 22.28 -22.89 9.64
N GLU A 117 23.06 -22.79 8.56
CA GLU A 117 24.07 -21.76 8.34
C GLU A 117 25.23 -21.68 9.37
N VAL A 118 25.91 -20.53 9.41
CA VAL A 118 27.14 -20.28 10.18
C VAL A 118 26.94 -20.27 11.70
N ASN A 119 25.71 -20.05 12.17
CA ASN A 119 25.36 -19.99 13.59
C ASN A 119 24.78 -21.33 14.10
N GLN A 120 24.98 -22.44 13.37
CA GLN A 120 24.45 -23.76 13.73
C GLN A 120 24.99 -24.21 15.09
N GLY A 121 24.11 -24.28 16.10
CA GLY A 121 24.45 -24.61 17.48
C GLY A 121 24.19 -23.48 18.49
N ASP A 122 24.07 -22.23 18.02
CA ASP A 122 23.51 -21.12 18.79
C ASP A 122 21.97 -21.19 18.79
N CYS A 123 21.30 -20.25 19.46
CA CYS A 123 19.84 -20.10 19.41
C CYS A 123 19.41 -18.68 19.10
N SER A 124 18.28 -18.56 18.39
CA SER A 124 17.57 -17.30 18.20
C SER A 124 16.46 -17.17 19.24
N THR A 125 16.14 -15.93 19.62
CA THR A 125 14.92 -15.60 20.39
C THR A 125 13.88 -14.88 19.53
N ALA A 126 14.09 -14.85 18.21
CA ALA A 126 13.26 -14.10 17.27
C ALA A 126 11.78 -14.49 17.35
N ALA A 127 10.93 -13.48 17.54
CA ALA A 127 9.49 -13.64 17.68
C ALA A 127 8.69 -12.45 17.12
N GLY A 128 7.41 -12.71 16.86
CA GLY A 128 6.44 -11.73 16.40
C GLY A 128 6.66 -11.25 14.97
N ARG A 129 5.88 -10.23 14.62
CA ARG A 129 5.72 -9.73 13.24
C ARG A 129 7.00 -9.18 12.61
N TYR A 130 7.94 -8.79 13.45
CA TYR A 130 9.21 -8.16 13.08
C TYR A 130 10.42 -8.97 13.54
N GLN A 131 10.20 -10.23 13.93
CA GLN A 131 11.22 -11.18 14.41
C GLN A 131 12.19 -10.56 15.43
N PHE A 132 11.64 -9.80 16.38
CA PHE A 132 12.40 -9.18 17.46
C PHE A 132 13.14 -10.26 18.27
N LEU A 133 14.44 -10.06 18.52
CA LEU A 133 15.16 -10.73 19.60
C LEU A 133 14.75 -10.12 20.95
N THR A 134 14.84 -10.88 22.05
CA THR A 134 14.44 -10.39 23.39
C THR A 134 15.18 -9.11 23.79
N SER A 135 16.49 -9.04 23.53
CA SER A 135 17.31 -7.87 23.80
C SER A 135 16.86 -6.64 23.01
N THR A 136 16.63 -6.80 21.70
CA THR A 136 16.13 -5.76 20.82
C THR A 136 14.74 -5.28 21.26
N TRP A 137 13.83 -6.20 21.59
CA TRP A 137 12.50 -5.82 22.12
C TRP A 137 12.64 -4.98 23.39
N GLN A 138 13.40 -5.43 24.39
CA GLN A 138 13.57 -4.69 25.65
C GLN A 138 14.18 -3.30 25.43
N GLU A 139 15.16 -3.17 24.52
CA GLU A 139 15.78 -1.88 24.20
C GLU A 139 14.80 -0.93 23.50
N LYS A 140 14.12 -1.37 22.43
CA LYS A 140 13.22 -0.50 21.65
C LYS A 140 11.91 -0.24 22.38
N ALA A 141 11.40 -1.19 23.16
CA ALA A 141 10.22 -0.97 23.99
C ALA A 141 10.49 0.02 25.13
N PHE A 142 11.68 0.02 25.74
CA PHE A 142 12.08 1.07 26.70
C PHE A 142 12.05 2.49 26.09
N LEU A 143 12.35 2.62 24.79
CA LEU A 143 12.33 3.91 24.08
C LEU A 143 10.95 4.31 23.54
N TYR A 144 10.15 3.34 23.06
CA TYR A 144 9.01 3.60 22.19
C TYR A 144 7.66 2.99 22.62
N HIS A 145 7.63 2.09 23.60
CA HIS A 145 6.38 1.44 24.02
C HIS A 145 5.49 2.44 24.79
N PRO A 146 4.26 2.75 24.35
CA PRO A 146 3.51 3.88 24.90
C PRO A 146 2.85 3.60 26.26
N ASN A 147 2.72 2.32 26.67
CA ASN A 147 2.05 1.92 27.91
C ASN A 147 2.86 0.92 28.77
N PRO A 148 4.07 1.29 29.24
CA PRO A 148 4.95 0.40 30.00
C PRO A 148 4.41 0.08 31.41
N ASN A 149 4.40 -1.21 31.77
CA ASN A 149 3.91 -1.68 33.08
C ASN A 149 5.05 -1.70 34.11
N TYR A 150 5.17 -0.62 34.89
CA TYR A 150 6.15 -0.49 35.95
C TYR A 150 5.80 -1.34 37.19
N GLN A 151 6.55 -2.43 37.40
CA GLN A 151 6.47 -3.25 38.60
C GLN A 151 7.63 -2.92 39.56
N ALA A 152 7.50 -3.32 40.83
CA ALA A 152 8.45 -2.95 41.90
C ALA A 152 9.91 -3.46 41.74
N LYS A 153 10.21 -4.23 40.69
CA LYS A 153 11.56 -4.75 40.38
C LYS A 153 11.92 -4.75 38.89
N GLN A 154 10.98 -4.45 38.00
CA GLN A 154 11.13 -4.61 36.54
C GLN A 154 10.09 -3.77 35.81
N VAL A 155 10.34 -3.44 34.54
CA VAL A 155 9.33 -2.90 33.63
C VAL A 155 8.90 -4.04 32.71
N ILE A 156 7.59 -4.25 32.53
CA ILE A 156 7.06 -5.18 31.54
C ILE A 156 6.50 -4.38 30.37
N TYR A 157 6.92 -4.74 29.16
CA TYR A 157 6.40 -4.22 27.91
C TYR A 157 5.58 -5.32 27.24
N SER A 158 4.31 -5.05 26.94
CA SER A 158 3.43 -6.05 26.34
C SER A 158 3.78 -6.25 24.88
N PHE A 159 3.94 -7.51 24.48
CA PHE A 159 4.28 -7.89 23.12
C PHE A 159 3.03 -8.15 22.27
N SER A 160 1.89 -7.54 22.62
CA SER A 160 0.64 -7.67 21.87
C SER A 160 0.78 -7.05 20.48
N PRO A 161 -0.09 -7.42 19.51
CA PRO A 161 0.03 -6.98 18.11
C PRO A 161 0.15 -5.46 17.94
N GLU A 162 -0.66 -4.69 18.68
CA GLU A 162 -0.67 -3.23 18.62
C GLU A 162 0.66 -2.62 19.10
N TYR A 163 1.28 -3.18 20.16
CA TYR A 163 2.54 -2.66 20.69
C TYR A 163 3.76 -3.12 19.87
N GLN A 164 3.73 -4.30 19.25
CA GLN A 164 4.73 -4.70 18.25
C GLN A 164 4.77 -3.66 17.11
N ASP A 165 3.61 -3.31 16.56
CA ASP A 165 3.49 -2.29 15.53
C ASP A 165 3.94 -0.91 16.03
N GLN A 166 3.43 -0.44 17.18
CA GLN A 166 3.71 0.91 17.68
C GLN A 166 5.20 1.12 18.00
N VAL A 167 5.88 0.11 18.56
CA VAL A 167 7.33 0.17 18.80
C VAL A 167 8.09 0.25 17.48
N THR A 168 7.75 -0.60 16.49
CA THR A 168 8.39 -0.56 15.16
C THR A 168 8.10 0.74 14.41
N TYR A 169 6.87 1.25 14.44
CA TYR A 169 6.47 2.50 13.77
C TYR A 169 7.23 3.72 14.30
N GLN A 170 7.36 3.85 15.63
CA GLN A 170 8.10 4.97 16.21
C GLN A 170 9.62 4.80 16.02
N TRP A 171 10.14 3.57 16.09
CA TRP A 171 11.56 3.30 15.83
C TRP A 171 11.94 3.63 14.38
N LEU A 172 11.16 3.17 13.38
CA LEU A 172 11.40 3.48 11.96
C LEU A 172 11.32 4.99 11.64
N LYS A 173 10.64 5.77 12.47
CA LYS A 173 10.51 7.23 12.34
C LYS A 173 11.53 8.03 13.15
N ASP A 174 12.36 7.39 13.97
CA ASP A 174 13.35 8.12 14.75
C ASP A 174 14.61 8.39 13.91
N GLU A 175 14.64 9.57 13.30
CA GLU A 175 15.78 10.12 12.55
C GLU A 175 17.12 10.09 13.32
N ARG A 176 17.10 9.90 14.64
CA ARG A 176 18.32 9.79 15.47
C ARG A 176 18.87 8.37 15.53
N MET A 177 18.06 7.37 15.16
CA MET A 177 18.44 5.95 15.12
C MET A 177 18.95 5.51 13.74
N TRP A 178 18.56 6.21 12.68
CA TRP A 178 18.90 5.87 11.30
C TRP A 178 19.81 6.94 10.69
N SER A 179 20.74 6.54 9.81
CA SER A 179 21.62 7.49 9.10
C SER A 179 20.93 8.21 7.93
N ILE A 180 19.61 8.05 7.80
CA ILE A 180 18.74 8.63 6.77
C ILE A 180 17.39 9.00 7.40
N ASP A 181 16.70 10.00 6.84
CA ASP A 181 15.26 10.14 7.05
C ASP A 181 14.56 9.05 6.22
N VAL A 182 14.05 8.03 6.89
CA VAL A 182 13.33 6.91 6.29
C VAL A 182 12.05 7.39 5.58
N LEU A 183 11.34 8.35 6.16
CA LEU A 183 10.04 8.80 5.66
C LEU A 183 10.19 9.63 4.38
N ASP A 184 11.07 10.63 4.39
CA ASP A 184 11.30 11.44 3.19
C ASP A 184 12.02 10.65 2.09
N ARG A 185 12.81 9.61 2.42
CA ARG A 185 13.33 8.65 1.43
C ARG A 185 12.22 7.85 0.74
N LEU A 186 11.31 7.24 1.50
CA LEU A 186 10.17 6.51 0.92
C LEU A 186 9.28 7.42 0.06
N ARG A 187 9.09 8.69 0.46
CA ARG A 187 8.36 9.70 -0.34
C ARG A 187 9.05 10.11 -1.64
N GLN A 188 10.38 9.95 -1.73
CA GLN A 188 11.15 10.15 -2.96
C GLN A 188 11.12 8.91 -3.89
N GLY A 189 10.64 7.76 -3.39
CA GLY A 189 10.73 6.47 -4.09
C GLY A 189 12.07 5.75 -3.91
N ASP A 190 12.90 6.18 -2.94
CA ASP A 190 14.22 5.62 -2.66
C ASP A 190 14.14 4.29 -1.86
N THR A 191 13.17 3.44 -2.18
CA THR A 191 12.79 2.23 -1.42
C THR A 191 13.97 1.25 -1.26
N ASP A 192 14.78 1.05 -2.30
CA ASP A 192 16.00 0.22 -2.23
C ASP A 192 17.07 0.81 -1.29
N GLU A 193 17.20 2.14 -1.19
CA GLU A 193 18.12 2.78 -0.25
C GLU A 193 17.65 2.55 1.20
N VAL A 194 16.34 2.59 1.43
CA VAL A 194 15.74 2.32 2.74
C VAL A 194 15.94 0.85 3.15
N LEU A 195 15.51 -0.11 2.32
CA LEU A 195 15.66 -1.54 2.61
C LEU A 195 17.13 -1.91 2.90
N LYS A 196 18.06 -1.36 2.14
CA LYS A 196 19.51 -1.54 2.32
C LYS A 196 20.08 -0.91 3.60
N HIS A 197 19.51 0.18 4.11
CA HIS A 197 19.90 0.73 5.41
C HIS A 197 19.33 -0.10 6.58
N LEU A 198 18.14 -0.69 6.39
CA LEU A 198 17.45 -1.47 7.41
C LEU A 198 17.94 -2.93 7.52
N SER A 199 18.63 -3.46 6.50
CA SER A 199 19.07 -4.86 6.47
C SER A 199 20.12 -5.25 7.53
N GLY A 200 20.80 -4.27 8.13
CA GLY A 200 21.64 -4.48 9.33
C GLY A 200 20.84 -4.74 10.61
N THR A 201 19.51 -4.56 10.56
CA THR A 201 18.56 -4.88 11.64
C THR A 201 17.67 -6.08 11.28
N TRP A 202 17.19 -6.11 10.04
CA TRP A 202 16.33 -7.16 9.49
C TRP A 202 17.05 -7.84 8.31
N THR A 203 17.82 -8.88 8.62
CA THR A 203 18.73 -9.56 7.69
C THR A 203 18.04 -10.16 6.47
N SER A 204 16.73 -10.44 6.57
CA SER A 204 15.93 -10.98 5.47
C SER A 204 15.59 -9.95 4.38
N LEU A 205 15.76 -8.65 4.63
CA LEU A 205 15.47 -7.56 3.67
C LEU A 205 16.40 -7.53 2.44
N GLY A 206 17.28 -8.53 2.31
CA GLY A 206 18.34 -8.55 1.32
C GLY A 206 19.56 -7.78 1.77
N PHE A 207 20.63 -7.81 0.97
CA PHE A 207 21.91 -7.17 1.25
C PHE A 207 22.67 -7.68 2.50
N GLY A 208 22.04 -8.50 3.35
CA GLY A 208 22.64 -9.32 4.41
C GLY A 208 22.99 -10.73 3.92
N ILE A 209 22.85 -11.74 4.79
CA ILE A 209 23.14 -13.16 4.47
C ILE A 209 21.89 -14.06 4.41
N GLU A 210 20.79 -13.71 5.09
CA GLU A 210 19.62 -14.57 5.30
C GLU A 210 18.47 -14.28 4.30
N ASN A 211 18.77 -14.27 3.00
CA ASN A 211 17.78 -13.99 1.95
C ASN A 211 16.68 -15.08 1.88
N ASN A 212 15.43 -14.68 1.64
CA ASN A 212 14.27 -15.57 1.47
C ASN A 212 13.64 -15.46 0.05
N SER A 213 12.46 -16.05 -0.16
CA SER A 213 11.76 -16.04 -1.45
C SER A 213 11.12 -14.69 -1.83
N MET A 214 10.94 -13.79 -0.87
CA MET A 214 10.33 -12.47 -1.03
C MET A 214 11.40 -11.38 -1.23
N THR A 215 12.61 -11.57 -0.69
CA THR A 215 13.77 -10.68 -0.82
C THR A 215 13.98 -10.11 -2.24
N PRO A 216 13.85 -10.87 -3.35
CA PRO A 216 14.05 -10.32 -4.70
C PRO A 216 12.95 -9.38 -5.21
N TYR A 217 11.87 -9.20 -4.44
CA TYR A 217 10.64 -8.49 -4.84
C TYR A 217 10.18 -7.44 -3.82
N LEU A 218 10.99 -7.14 -2.78
CA LEU A 218 10.55 -6.31 -1.66
C LEU A 218 10.20 -4.86 -2.06
N ALA A 219 10.80 -4.35 -3.14
CA ALA A 219 10.43 -3.05 -3.71
C ALA A 219 9.04 -3.09 -4.37
N GLU A 220 8.76 -4.09 -5.22
CA GLU A 220 7.45 -4.26 -5.86
C GLU A 220 6.34 -4.58 -4.85
N ILE A 221 6.67 -5.37 -3.82
CA ILE A 221 5.80 -5.63 -2.65
C ILE A 221 5.50 -4.32 -1.91
N TYR A 222 6.52 -3.48 -1.66
CA TYR A 222 6.33 -2.18 -1.02
C TYR A 222 5.41 -1.27 -1.84
N GLU A 223 5.61 -1.12 -3.14
CA GLU A 223 4.76 -0.26 -3.99
C GLU A 223 3.30 -0.73 -4.03
N GLN A 224 3.05 -2.05 -4.04
CA GLN A 224 1.70 -2.59 -3.94
C GLN A 224 1.06 -2.24 -2.59
N ILE A 225 1.75 -2.54 -1.49
CA ILE A 225 1.28 -2.29 -0.13
C ILE A 225 1.05 -0.78 0.10
N LEU A 226 1.92 0.07 -0.45
CA LEU A 226 1.79 1.53 -0.39
C LEU A 226 0.52 2.00 -1.08
N ALA A 227 0.17 1.44 -2.25
CA ALA A 227 -1.10 1.74 -2.92
C ALA A 227 -2.31 1.37 -2.05
N GLU A 228 -2.26 0.24 -1.33
CA GLU A 228 -3.31 -0.19 -0.40
C GLU A 228 -3.42 0.76 0.82
N GLU A 229 -2.31 1.11 1.47
CA GLU A 229 -2.30 2.03 2.63
C GLU A 229 -2.74 3.45 2.23
N LEU A 230 -2.34 3.93 1.05
CA LEU A 230 -2.80 5.21 0.50
C LEU A 230 -4.30 5.20 0.18
N GLN A 231 -4.84 4.10 -0.34
CA GLN A 231 -6.28 3.97 -0.59
C GLN A 231 -7.08 3.93 0.73
N GLN A 232 -6.57 3.24 1.76
CA GLN A 232 -7.17 3.24 3.09
C GLN A 232 -7.15 4.64 3.71
N ALA A 233 -6.01 5.34 3.69
CA ALA A 233 -5.87 6.69 4.23
C ALA A 233 -6.74 7.75 3.51
N GLN A 234 -7.13 7.52 2.26
CA GLN A 234 -8.02 8.38 1.49
C GLN A 234 -9.51 8.05 1.64
N SER A 235 -9.87 6.93 2.29
CA SER A 235 -11.24 6.44 2.40
C SER A 235 -11.96 7.04 3.62
N PRO A 236 -12.93 7.97 3.49
CA PRO A 236 -13.44 8.75 4.64
C PRO A 236 -14.43 8.00 5.55
N ALA A 237 -14.48 6.67 5.50
CA ALA A 237 -15.66 5.89 5.90
C ALA A 237 -15.80 5.59 7.40
N ASP A 238 -14.70 5.36 8.13
CA ASP A 238 -14.73 4.85 9.51
C ASP A 238 -14.49 5.88 10.62
N HIS A 239 -14.32 7.17 10.28
CA HIS A 239 -14.16 8.25 11.27
C HIS A 239 -15.49 8.71 11.93
N LEU A 240 -16.45 7.81 12.11
CA LEU A 240 -17.80 8.10 12.66
C LEU A 240 -18.31 7.12 13.73
N HIS A 241 -17.39 6.50 14.50
CA HIS A 241 -17.76 5.77 15.72
C HIS A 241 -16.87 6.14 16.94
N TYR A 242 -17.17 7.30 17.53
CA TYR A 242 -16.94 7.62 18.95
C TYR A 242 -18.00 8.61 19.45
#